data_AF-A0ABC9R264-F1
#
_entry.id   AF-A0ABC9R264-F1
#
_cell.length_a   1.000
_cell.length_b   1.000
_cell.length_c   1.000
_cell.angle_alpha   90.00
_cell.angle_beta   90.00
_cell.angle_gamma   90.00
#
_symmetry.space_group_name_H-M   'P 1'
#
loop_
_entity.id
_entity.type
_entity.pdbx_description
1 polymer ?
#
loop_
_entity_poly.entity_id
_entity_poly.type
_entity_poly.pdbx_seq_one_letter_code
_entity_poly.pdbx_strand_id
1 'polypeptide(L)'
;MSERELKLQRLSFQIDKALSRFSKNQRDIIVKRYLEDEEVFDYMVYNDIGMSERTYRRNKSNAFYKLAFALRLEVYETEEQNRREYL
;
A
#
# COMPACT_ATOMS: atom_id res chain seq x y z
N MET A 1 10.75 -26.33 5.13
CA MET A 1 10.36 -25.00 4.62
C MET A 1 11.24 -24.69 3.43
N SER A 2 10.66 -24.55 2.24
CA SER A 2 11.36 -24.09 1.04
C SER A 2 11.87 -22.67 1.24
N GLU A 3 12.95 -22.28 0.56
CA GLU A 3 13.44 -20.89 0.52
C GLU A 3 12.32 -19.91 0.12
N ARG A 4 11.42 -20.33 -0.77
CA ARG A 4 10.25 -19.55 -1.18
C ARG A 4 9.31 -19.27 -0.01
N GLU A 5 9.01 -20.29 0.78
CA GLU A 5 8.10 -20.16 1.94
C GLU A 5 8.70 -19.22 3.00
N LEU A 6 10.01 -19.33 3.26
CA LEU A 6 10.72 -18.44 4.18
C LEU A 6 10.68 -16.98 3.72
N LYS A 7 10.85 -16.74 2.41
CA LYS A 7 10.76 -15.40 1.83
C LYS A 7 9.35 -14.81 1.99
N LEU A 8 8.32 -15.62 1.75
CA LEU A 8 6.92 -15.20 1.93
C LEU A 8 6.60 -14.87 3.39
N GLN A 9 7.02 -15.71 4.33
CA GLN A 9 6.83 -15.45 5.76
C GLN A 9 7.53 -14.17 6.21
N ARG A 10 8.77 -13.94 5.74
CA ARG A 10 9.50 -12.72 6.07
C ARG A 10 8.81 -11.47 5.53
N LEU A 11 8.29 -11.54 4.31
CA LEU A 11 7.56 -10.42 3.70
C LEU A 11 6.25 -10.15 4.43
N SER A 12 5.46 -11.18 4.72
CA SER A 12 4.23 -11.06 5.53
C SER A 12 4.50 -10.40 6.88
N PHE A 13 5.53 -10.85 7.60
CA PHE A 13 5.92 -10.24 8.87
C PHE A 13 6.31 -8.75 8.74
N GLN A 14 7.01 -8.38 7.67
CA GLN A 14 7.38 -6.97 7.42
C GLN A 14 6.15 -6.10 7.13
N ILE A 15 5.19 -6.61 6.35
CA ILE A 15 3.93 -5.94 6.05
C ILE A 15 3.13 -5.74 7.34
N ASP A 16 2.94 -6.79 8.15
CA ASP A 16 2.20 -6.71 9.41
C ASP A 16 2.84 -5.69 10.37
N LYS A 17 4.17 -5.71 10.47
CA LYS A 17 4.93 -4.74 11.28
C LYS A 17 4.73 -3.31 10.76
N ALA A 18 4.73 -3.09 9.45
CA ALA A 18 4.47 -1.77 8.87
C ALA A 18 3.05 -1.29 9.18
N LEU A 19 2.05 -2.13 8.93
CA LEU A 19 0.63 -1.84 9.15
C LEU A 19 0.27 -1.65 10.63
N SER A 20 1.06 -2.22 11.56
CA SER A 20 0.90 -1.98 13.00
C SER A 20 0.99 -0.48 13.37
N ARG A 21 1.74 0.31 12.58
CA ARG A 21 1.96 1.75 12.80
C ARG A 21 0.96 2.65 12.04
N PHE A 22 0.08 2.06 11.24
CA PHE A 22 -0.89 2.80 10.45
C PHE A 22 -2.10 3.17 11.31
N SER A 23 -2.80 4.26 10.96
CA SER A 23 -4.13 4.51 11.53
C SER A 23 -5.10 3.43 11.08
N LYS A 24 -6.21 3.26 11.81
CA LYS A 24 -7.25 2.28 11.47
C LYS A 24 -7.69 2.39 10.01
N ASN A 25 -8.06 3.58 9.57
CA ASN A 25 -8.48 3.81 8.18
C ASN A 25 -7.41 3.45 7.15
N GLN A 26 -6.13 3.77 7.41
CA GLN A 26 -5.05 3.43 6.48
C GLN A 26 -4.81 1.92 6.43
N ARG A 27 -4.88 1.23 7.57
CA ARG A 27 -4.78 -0.23 7.64
C ARG A 27 -5.95 -0.89 6.90
N ASP A 28 -7.18 -0.47 7.18
CA ASP A 28 -8.39 -1.02 6.57
C ASP A 28 -8.35 -0.86 5.04
N ILE A 29 -7.87 0.28 4.53
CA ILE A 29 -7.69 0.49 3.08
C ILE A 29 -6.72 -0.53 2.48
N ILE A 30 -5.54 -0.76 3.09
CA ILE A 30 -4.54 -1.68 2.54
C ILE A 30 -5.03 -3.13 2.65
N VAL A 31 -5.55 -3.52 3.80
CA VAL A 31 -5.98 -4.90 4.07
C VAL A 31 -7.15 -5.28 3.16
N LYS A 32 -8.24 -4.51 3.19
CA LYS A 32 -9.45 -4.83 2.43
C LYS A 32 -9.24 -4.80 0.92
N ARG A 33 -8.41 -3.88 0.41
CA ARG A 33 -8.22 -3.71 -1.04
C ARG A 33 -7.15 -4.65 -1.63
N TYR A 34 -6.18 -5.09 -0.84
CA TYR A 34 -4.98 -5.77 -1.38
C TYR A 34 -4.56 -7.05 -0.68
N LEU A 35 -5.07 -7.34 0.53
CA LEU A 35 -4.62 -8.50 1.32
C LEU A 35 -5.73 -9.49 1.68
N GLU A 36 -7.01 -9.13 1.49
CA GLU A 36 -8.16 -10.01 1.74
C GLU A 36 -8.59 -10.74 0.45
N ASP A 37 -9.52 -10.17 -0.32
CA ASP A 37 -10.08 -10.79 -1.52
C ASP A 37 -9.55 -10.15 -2.81
N GLU A 38 -9.29 -10.97 -3.84
CA GLU A 38 -8.74 -10.50 -5.13
C GLU A 38 -9.73 -9.65 -5.94
N GLU A 39 -11.04 -9.79 -5.70
CA GLU A 39 -12.12 -9.12 -6.44
C GLU A 39 -12.72 -7.90 -5.70
N VAL A 40 -11.94 -7.24 -4.85
CA VAL A 40 -12.41 -6.04 -4.13
C VAL A 40 -12.15 -4.80 -4.96
N PHE A 41 -13.16 -3.95 -5.17
CA PHE A 41 -13.00 -2.65 -5.83
C PHE A 41 -12.93 -1.48 -4.85
N ASP A 42 -12.35 -0.36 -5.28
CA ASP A 42 -12.20 0.84 -4.43
C ASP A 42 -13.55 1.32 -3.87
N TYR A 43 -14.62 1.23 -4.68
CA TYR A 43 -15.97 1.60 -4.26
C TYR A 43 -16.57 0.71 -3.18
N MET A 44 -16.22 -0.57 -3.18
CA MET A 44 -16.66 -1.49 -2.13
C MET A 44 -16.01 -1.08 -0.82
N VAL A 45 -14.70 -0.80 -0.84
CA VAL A 45 -13.95 -0.44 0.37
C VAL A 45 -14.39 0.89 0.93
N TYR A 46 -14.49 1.95 0.12
CA TYR A 46 -14.86 3.26 0.67
C TYR A 46 -16.30 3.30 1.17
N ASN A 47 -17.21 2.52 0.57
CA ASN A 47 -18.57 2.37 1.08
C ASN A 47 -18.58 1.61 2.40
N ASP A 48 -17.85 0.49 2.50
CA ASP A 48 -17.75 -0.35 3.70
C ASP A 48 -17.16 0.40 4.90
N ILE A 49 -16.10 1.20 4.69
CA ILE A 49 -15.47 1.96 5.77
C ILE A 49 -16.11 3.34 6.03
N GLY A 50 -17.22 3.67 5.36
CA GLY A 50 -17.97 4.91 5.56
C GLY A 50 -17.22 6.18 5.12
N MET A 51 -16.50 6.12 4.00
CA MET A 51 -15.64 7.20 3.52
C MET A 51 -16.08 7.70 2.13
N SER A 52 -16.04 9.01 1.91
CA SER A 52 -16.23 9.55 0.55
C SER A 52 -15.08 9.16 -0.36
N GLU A 53 -15.36 8.97 -1.65
CA GLU A 53 -14.35 8.56 -2.64
C GLU A 53 -13.13 9.49 -2.66
N ARG A 54 -13.35 10.82 -2.62
CA ARG A 54 -12.25 11.81 -2.57
C ARG A 54 -11.35 11.60 -1.35
N THR A 55 -11.96 11.37 -0.18
CA THR A 55 -11.22 11.14 1.07
C THR A 55 -10.47 9.81 1.02
N TYR A 56 -11.10 8.78 0.44
CA TYR A 56 -10.50 7.47 0.23
C TYR A 56 -9.28 7.54 -0.66
N ARG A 57 -9.38 8.14 -1.85
CA ARG A 57 -8.26 8.28 -2.79
C ARG A 57 -7.05 8.92 -2.12
N ARG A 58 -7.24 10.01 -1.37
CA ARG A 58 -6.15 10.67 -0.63
C ARG A 58 -5.54 9.79 0.47
N ASN A 59 -6.38 9.13 1.28
CA ASN A 59 -5.89 8.24 2.34
C ASN A 59 -5.17 7.01 1.79
N LYS A 60 -5.67 6.46 0.68
CA LYS A 60 -5.08 5.33 -0.05
C LYS A 60 -3.68 5.68 -0.58
N SER A 61 -3.55 6.80 -1.30
CA SER A 61 -2.23 7.26 -1.77
C SER A 61 -1.25 7.44 -0.61
N ASN A 62 -1.68 8.10 0.47
CA ASN A 62 -0.85 8.28 1.65
C ASN A 62 -0.47 6.98 2.36
N ALA A 63 -1.37 6.00 2.42
CA ALA A 63 -1.09 4.67 2.98
C ALA A 63 -0.05 3.92 2.13
N PHE A 64 -0.16 3.99 0.79
CA PHE A 64 0.83 3.41 -0.12
C PHE A 64 2.22 4.00 0.03
N TYR A 65 2.34 5.33 0.07
CA TYR A 65 3.64 5.97 0.29
C TYR A 65 4.25 5.53 1.62
N LYS A 66 3.48 5.56 2.71
CA LYS A 66 3.96 5.08 4.02
C LYS A 66 4.42 3.62 3.97
N LEU A 67 3.72 2.78 3.21
CA LEU A 67 4.06 1.36 3.09
C LEU A 67 5.35 1.17 2.29
N ALA A 68 5.51 1.90 1.17
CA ALA A 68 6.73 1.90 0.39
C ALA A 68 7.94 2.27 1.25
N PHE A 69 7.86 3.39 1.99
CA PHE A 69 8.93 3.81 2.90
C PHE A 69 9.18 2.81 4.04
N ALA A 70 8.13 2.23 4.62
CA ALA A 70 8.28 1.24 5.68
C ALA A 70 9.00 -0.03 5.21
N LEU A 71 8.80 -0.40 3.94
CA LEU A 71 9.40 -1.56 3.30
C LEU A 71 10.71 -1.26 2.55
N ARG A 72 11.15 0.01 2.51
CA ARG A 72 12.30 0.49 1.73
C ARG A 72 12.16 0.22 0.23
N LEU A 73 10.98 0.50 -0.31
CA LEU A 73 10.62 0.33 -1.72
C LEU A 73 10.45 1.66 -2.46
N GLU A 74 10.73 2.78 -1.81
CA GLU A 74 10.70 4.09 -2.42
C GLU A 74 11.69 4.20 -3.59
N VAL A 75 11.26 4.87 -4.65
CA VAL A 75 12.09 5.24 -5.79
C VAL A 75 12.02 6.75 -5.93
N TYR A 76 13.18 7.38 -6.15
CA TYR A 76 13.29 8.81 -6.32
C TYR A 76 13.46 9.13 -7.80
N GLU A 77 12.73 10.14 -8.27
CA GLU A 77 13.00 10.73 -9.58
C GLU A 77 14.42 11.28 -9.59
N THR A 78 15.13 10.98 -10.67
CA THR A 78 16.45 11.52 -10.93
C THR A 78 16.35 12.65 -11.96
N GLU A 79 17.23 13.63 -11.87
CA GLU A 79 17.34 14.74 -12.84
C GLU A 79 17.47 14.26 -14.30
N GLU A 80 18.04 13.07 -14.52
CA GLU A 80 18.15 12.47 -15.85
C GLU A 80 16.84 11.89 -16.38
N GLN A 81 15.99 11.33 -15.51
CA GLN A 81 14.66 10.87 -15.91
C GLN A 81 13.76 12.04 -16.27
N ASN A 82 13.78 13.11 -15.47
CA ASN A 82 12.99 14.31 -15.73
C ASN A 82 13.36 14.95 -17.08
N ARG A 83 14.66 15.03 -17.43
CA ARG A 83 15.09 15.56 -18.73
C ARG A 83 14.63 14.74 -19.94
N ARG A 84 14.45 13.42 -19.82
CA ARG A 84 14.03 12.54 -20.91
C ARG A 84 12.53 12.59 -21.19
N GLU A 85 11.72 13.02 -20.22
CA GLU A 85 10.26 13.11 -20.38
C GLU A 85 9.81 14.38 -21.14
N TYR A 86 10.73 15.35 -21.30
CA TYR A 86 10.50 16.62 -22.02
C TYR A 86 11.26 16.72 -23.37
N LEU A 87 11.81 15.61 -23.87
CA LEU A 87 12.45 15.48 -25.19
C LEU A 87 11.67 14.49 -26.05
#